data_AF-A0A7C8R593-F1
#
_entry.id   AF-A0A7C8R593-F1
#
_cell.length_a   1.000
_cell.length_b   1.000
_cell.length_c   1.000
_cell.angle_alpha   90.00
_cell.angle_beta   90.00
_cell.angle_gamma   90.00
#
_symmetry.space_group_name_H-M   'P 1'
#
loop_
_entity.id
_entity.type
_entity.pdbx_description
1 polymer ?
#
loop_
_entity_poly.entity_id
_entity_poly.type
_entity_poly.pdbx_seq_one_letter_code
_entity_poly.pdbx_strand_id
1 'polypeptide(L)'
;MPYPNELRVGRLVENPSSLSLHEDFSPSPLHHPPHKVVEEQDNYEPGLLCLRPCSLGAWLPSVQSDKIRSRSNRANSNILNTFSKMKTPTYNFRSLFSSSRLGPSKPTTTTTTAAITASNPPAPKKSRSLFSIIKLFYSSRPKHHHAKIRINMDTNLPRVFITADTNDFDPIEIAQWQAEGYEVEYIPRADSHTFELLGDTLESNEKYCIIAYGAAATLALEYALYPVGNLVALIAYYPTGLPSTFPSDEYPKRIRHIFVHVPDAQPFNYDITKKVPLLKYQLYQNTKQGFAEKMTINYNPIAHGLAHTRSLAIVREVLGPNVDLEEIWGEHLLASFVAKKANRTLDSMVKEPYVNHIPTLTGGNGYAELHRFYNEYFIPNNPPSLSLRQISRTVGVDRVVDEMICRFEHTTEISWMLPGVKPTGHTVEIPIVIIACIKAQKVFAEHVYWDQASVLKQIGLVDFTGLPVSGPESAWKLEDRESVAGNFMLGGWDDTLTNDGSATVTEEVTGGRGLP
;
A
#
# COMPACT_ATOMS: atom_id res chain seq x y z
N MET A 1 29.22 27.46 4.95
CA MET A 1 30.54 27.79 4.36
C MET A 1 31.40 26.52 4.35
N PRO A 2 32.41 26.40 3.47
CA PRO A 2 32.89 25.10 3.01
C PRO A 2 33.94 24.43 3.91
N TYR A 3 34.07 23.11 3.76
CA TYR A 3 35.19 22.30 4.27
C TYR A 3 36.46 22.52 3.42
N PRO A 4 37.65 22.60 4.04
CA PRO A 4 38.92 22.40 3.36
C PRO A 4 39.46 20.96 3.56
N ASN A 5 39.88 20.34 2.47
CA ASN A 5 40.78 19.18 2.48
C ASN A 5 42.14 19.66 1.95
N GLU A 6 43.23 19.38 2.66
CA GLU A 6 44.54 18.93 2.12
C GLU A 6 45.61 18.91 3.21
N LEU A 7 46.41 17.84 3.26
CA LEU A 7 47.73 17.84 3.90
C LEU A 7 48.67 16.90 3.11
N ARG A 8 49.93 17.31 2.96
CA ARG A 8 50.84 16.74 1.96
C ARG A 8 51.73 15.61 2.49
N VAL A 9 51.84 14.57 1.66
CA VAL A 9 53.06 13.83 1.28
C VAL A 9 54.27 13.88 2.24
N GLY A 10 54.61 12.70 2.79
CA GLY A 10 55.99 12.29 3.10
C GLY A 10 56.44 11.15 2.18
N ARG A 11 57.75 10.99 1.94
CA ARG A 11 58.34 9.97 1.03
C ARG A 11 59.63 9.40 1.65
N LEU A 12 60.30 8.49 0.92
CA LEU A 12 61.54 7.74 1.26
C LEU A 12 61.26 6.43 2.05
N VAL A 13 61.90 5.27 1.80
CA VAL A 13 62.86 4.89 0.73
C VAL A 13 62.90 3.36 0.47
N GLU A 14 63.39 2.96 -0.72
CA GLU A 14 63.82 1.64 -1.30
C GLU A 14 63.44 0.28 -0.63
N ASN A 15 62.83 -0.73 -1.30
CA ASN A 15 63.28 -1.63 -2.41
C ASN A 15 64.57 -2.47 -2.12
N PRO A 16 64.87 -3.59 -2.83
CA PRO A 16 64.02 -4.48 -3.67
C PRO A 16 64.27 -6.01 -3.51
N SER A 17 63.32 -6.86 -3.95
CA SER A 17 63.56 -8.20 -4.60
C SER A 17 62.23 -8.95 -4.84
N SER A 18 62.01 -9.80 -5.85
CA SER A 18 62.48 -9.94 -7.25
C SER A 18 61.92 -11.24 -7.84
N LEU A 19 61.13 -11.23 -8.93
CA LEU A 19 60.93 -12.40 -9.84
C LEU A 19 60.13 -11.99 -11.10
N SER A 20 60.51 -12.55 -12.26
CA SER A 20 60.03 -12.22 -13.63
C SER A 20 60.49 -13.32 -14.62
N LEU A 21 60.10 -13.38 -15.91
CA LEU A 21 59.16 -12.55 -16.69
C LEU A 21 57.81 -13.33 -16.82
N HIS A 22 56.97 -13.38 -17.86
CA HIS A 22 56.89 -12.95 -19.28
C HIS A 22 55.48 -12.34 -19.50
N GLU A 23 55.17 -11.45 -20.47
CA GLU A 23 55.35 -11.47 -21.94
C GLU A 23 54.51 -12.57 -22.63
N ASP A 24 53.73 -12.32 -23.67
CA ASP A 24 53.57 -11.10 -24.48
C ASP A 24 52.22 -11.04 -25.22
N PHE A 25 51.73 -9.85 -25.60
CA PHE A 25 50.94 -9.59 -26.83
C PHE A 25 50.60 -8.09 -26.98
N SER A 26 50.98 -7.50 -28.12
CA SER A 26 50.85 -6.05 -28.40
C SER A 26 49.59 -5.68 -29.23
N PRO A 27 48.92 -4.53 -28.97
CA PRO A 27 47.84 -4.00 -29.80
C PRO A 27 48.30 -2.87 -30.76
N SER A 28 47.69 -2.78 -31.96
CA SER A 28 47.85 -1.67 -32.93
C SER A 28 46.78 -1.77 -34.05
N PRO A 29 46.41 -0.68 -34.75
CA PRO A 29 45.81 0.52 -34.15
C PRO A 29 44.57 1.08 -34.94
N LEU A 30 43.79 1.93 -34.25
CA LEU A 30 42.99 3.07 -34.75
C LEU A 30 42.23 2.97 -36.11
N HIS A 31 40.90 3.11 -36.04
CA HIS A 31 40.15 3.98 -36.98
C HIS A 31 38.86 4.53 -36.35
N HIS A 32 38.72 5.87 -36.30
CA HIS A 32 37.47 6.56 -35.98
C HIS A 32 36.93 7.29 -37.22
N PRO A 33 35.62 7.18 -37.55
CA PRO A 33 34.93 8.14 -38.41
C PRO A 33 34.45 9.36 -37.59
N PRO A 34 34.17 10.52 -38.23
CA PRO A 34 34.02 11.80 -37.52
C PRO A 34 32.62 12.05 -36.95
N HIS A 35 32.56 12.78 -35.83
CA HIS A 35 31.34 13.46 -35.39
C HIS A 35 30.92 14.51 -36.43
N LYS A 36 29.67 14.43 -36.90
CA LYS A 36 28.97 15.59 -37.44
C LYS A 36 28.19 16.25 -36.30
N VAL A 37 28.43 17.53 -36.09
CA VAL A 37 27.47 18.39 -35.38
C VAL A 37 26.29 18.61 -36.32
N VAL A 38 25.08 18.42 -35.81
CA VAL A 38 23.85 18.90 -36.42
C VAL A 38 23.22 19.84 -35.40
N GLU A 39 23.04 21.09 -35.77
CA GLU A 39 22.22 22.04 -35.00
C GLU A 39 20.77 21.79 -35.39
N GLU A 40 19.98 21.16 -34.50
CA GLU A 40 18.53 21.24 -34.55
C GLU A 40 18.06 22.10 -33.37
N GLN A 41 17.45 23.24 -33.71
CA GLN A 41 16.77 24.12 -32.76
C GLN A 41 15.36 23.59 -32.53
N ASP A 42 15.06 23.09 -31.33
CA ASP A 42 13.68 22.86 -30.91
C ASP A 42 13.40 23.57 -29.57
N ASN A 43 12.38 24.42 -29.57
CA ASN A 43 12.01 25.24 -28.41
C ASN A 43 11.12 24.44 -27.46
N TYR A 44 11.67 24.02 -26.32
CA TYR A 44 10.89 23.44 -25.23
C TYR A 44 10.56 24.49 -24.16
N GLU A 45 9.35 25.05 -24.22
CA GLU A 45 8.76 25.74 -23.06
C GLU A 45 8.30 24.73 -21.98
N PRO A 46 8.34 25.09 -20.69
CA PRO A 46 7.89 24.21 -19.62
C PRO A 46 6.35 24.10 -19.60
N GLY A 47 5.84 23.05 -20.24
CA GLY A 47 4.40 22.75 -20.31
C GLY A 47 3.73 22.63 -18.93
N LEU A 48 2.62 23.36 -18.75
CA LEU A 48 1.93 23.50 -17.47
C LEU A 48 1.31 22.17 -16.97
N LEU A 49 1.55 21.82 -15.70
CA LEU A 49 0.99 20.62 -15.04
C LEU A 49 -0.53 20.69 -14.92
N CYS A 50 -1.25 20.15 -15.90
CA CYS A 50 -2.70 20.16 -15.97
C CYS A 50 -3.32 18.86 -15.41
N LEU A 51 -3.37 18.74 -14.09
CA LEU A 51 -4.08 17.66 -13.40
C LEU A 51 -5.59 17.76 -13.67
N ARG A 52 -6.14 16.84 -14.48
CA ARG A 52 -7.60 16.74 -14.66
C ARG A 52 -8.23 15.92 -13.51
N PRO A 53 -9.17 16.49 -12.73
CA PRO A 53 -9.81 15.77 -11.63
C PRO A 53 -10.90 14.81 -12.13
N CYS A 54 -10.93 13.60 -11.55
CA CYS A 54 -12.05 12.67 -11.71
C CYS A 54 -13.24 13.10 -10.83
N SER A 55 -14.19 13.83 -11.43
CA SER A 55 -15.62 13.87 -11.06
C SER A 55 -16.00 13.64 -9.58
N LEU A 56 -16.00 14.70 -8.78
CA LEU A 56 -17.08 14.91 -7.80
C LEU A 56 -18.03 15.98 -8.35
N GLY A 57 -19.33 15.72 -8.28
CA GLY A 57 -20.36 16.62 -8.79
C GLY A 57 -20.66 17.74 -7.80
N ALA A 58 -20.28 18.97 -8.13
CA ALA A 58 -20.64 20.15 -7.34
C ALA A 58 -22.12 20.53 -7.55
N TRP A 59 -22.88 20.59 -6.45
CA TRP A 59 -24.18 21.26 -6.39
C TRP A 59 -24.01 22.56 -5.60
N LEU A 60 -24.29 23.72 -6.21
CA LEU A 60 -24.87 24.93 -5.63
C LEU A 60 -25.09 25.95 -6.78
N PRO A 61 -26.11 26.82 -6.74
CA PRO A 61 -26.55 27.60 -7.90
C PRO A 61 -25.89 28.98 -8.00
N SER A 62 -25.73 29.48 -9.23
CA SER A 62 -25.49 30.89 -9.55
C SER A 62 -26.75 31.54 -10.15
N VAL A 63 -26.94 32.84 -9.89
CA VAL A 63 -28.18 33.58 -10.17
C VAL A 63 -27.97 34.69 -11.21
N GLN A 64 -28.96 34.89 -12.09
CA GLN A 64 -29.07 35.95 -13.14
C GLN A 64 -28.04 35.84 -14.29
N SER A 65 -28.39 36.11 -15.55
CA SER A 65 -29.28 37.18 -16.04
C SER A 65 -29.94 36.88 -17.42
N ASP A 66 -31.03 37.60 -17.75
CA ASP A 66 -31.86 37.39 -18.96
C ASP A 66 -31.36 38.11 -20.23
N LYS A 67 -31.60 37.48 -21.42
CA LYS A 67 -32.16 38.16 -22.63
C LYS A 67 -32.52 37.25 -23.83
N ILE A 68 -33.74 36.72 -23.79
CA ILE A 68 -34.75 36.60 -24.87
C ILE A 68 -34.32 36.82 -26.35
N ARG A 69 -34.34 35.74 -27.17
CA ARG A 69 -34.96 35.57 -28.53
C ARG A 69 -34.36 34.35 -29.28
N SER A 70 -35.00 33.67 -30.24
CA SER A 70 -36.42 33.34 -30.51
C SER A 70 -36.50 32.44 -31.77
N ARG A 71 -37.56 31.61 -31.90
CA ARG A 71 -37.89 30.70 -33.04
C ARG A 71 -37.02 29.43 -33.18
N SER A 72 -37.47 28.32 -33.77
CA SER A 72 -38.72 27.54 -33.59
C SER A 72 -38.79 26.37 -34.60
N ASN A 73 -39.01 25.12 -34.15
CA ASN A 73 -39.99 24.23 -34.80
C ASN A 73 -40.28 22.94 -34.00
N ARG A 74 -41.37 22.26 -34.39
CA ARG A 74 -41.89 20.96 -33.86
C ARG A 74 -40.90 19.80 -34.17
N ALA A 75 -40.95 18.63 -33.53
CA ALA A 75 -42.15 17.88 -33.14
C ALA A 75 -41.95 16.80 -32.04
N ASN A 76 -43.06 16.10 -31.74
CA ASN A 76 -43.21 14.82 -31.02
C ASN A 76 -42.99 14.82 -29.49
N SER A 77 -44.10 15.08 -28.79
CA SER A 77 -44.35 14.62 -27.43
C SER A 77 -44.49 13.10 -27.33
N ASN A 78 -43.94 12.48 -26.28
CA ASN A 78 -44.59 11.47 -25.42
C ASN A 78 -43.60 10.88 -24.40
N ILE A 79 -43.40 11.57 -23.26
CA ILE A 79 -42.74 11.00 -22.07
C ILE A 79 -43.62 11.28 -20.86
N LEU A 80 -44.49 10.33 -20.55
CA LEU A 80 -45.16 10.09 -19.27
C LEU A 80 -45.79 8.69 -19.34
N ASN A 81 -45.84 7.97 -18.23
CA ASN A 81 -46.33 6.58 -18.12
C ASN A 81 -45.55 5.49 -18.90
N THR A 82 -44.41 5.04 -18.38
CA THR A 82 -44.12 3.59 -18.14
C THR A 82 -42.97 3.43 -17.14
N PHE A 83 -43.21 3.70 -15.86
CA PHE A 83 -42.37 3.22 -14.76
C PHE A 83 -43.25 2.69 -13.62
N SER A 84 -43.68 1.43 -13.78
CA SER A 84 -44.33 0.62 -12.76
C SER A 84 -43.96 -0.84 -13.01
N LYS A 85 -43.81 -1.62 -11.93
CA LYS A 85 -43.18 -2.96 -11.87
C LYS A 85 -41.64 -2.95 -11.98
N MET A 86 -40.97 -2.77 -10.84
CA MET A 86 -40.44 -3.94 -10.13
C MET A 86 -40.22 -3.62 -8.63
N LYS A 87 -40.06 -4.65 -7.80
CA LYS A 87 -40.07 -4.55 -6.33
C LYS A 87 -38.66 -4.69 -5.77
N THR A 88 -38.32 -3.89 -4.76
CA THR A 88 -37.24 -4.15 -3.79
C THR A 88 -37.84 -4.33 -2.40
N PRO A 89 -37.33 -5.26 -1.56
CA PRO A 89 -37.92 -5.55 -0.25
C PRO A 89 -37.40 -4.62 0.83
N THR A 90 -38.31 -4.09 1.66
CA THR A 90 -37.98 -3.39 2.92
C THR A 90 -38.10 -4.34 4.10
N TYR A 91 -36.98 -4.63 4.78
CA TYR A 91 -37.01 -5.30 6.08
C TYR A 91 -37.27 -4.28 7.19
N ASN A 92 -38.21 -4.60 8.09
CA ASN A 92 -38.70 -3.68 9.11
C ASN A 92 -38.76 -4.39 10.46
N PHE A 93 -37.83 -4.05 11.38
CA PHE A 93 -37.67 -4.72 12.67
C PHE A 93 -38.32 -3.93 13.81
N ARG A 94 -39.58 -4.26 14.12
CA ARG A 94 -40.28 -3.86 15.37
C ARG A 94 -41.28 -4.93 15.83
N SER A 95 -40.79 -5.95 16.51
CA SER A 95 -41.55 -6.74 17.50
C SER A 95 -40.56 -7.55 18.36
N LEU A 96 -41.06 -8.22 19.40
CA LEU A 96 -40.33 -8.60 20.62
C LEU A 96 -39.92 -7.34 21.41
N PHE A 97 -40.39 -7.07 22.62
CA PHE A 97 -41.06 -7.95 23.60
C PHE A 97 -42.46 -7.45 23.99
N SER A 98 -43.34 -8.39 24.37
CA SER A 98 -44.66 -8.09 24.93
C SER A 98 -44.83 -8.67 26.33
N SER A 99 -45.14 -7.77 27.28
CA SER A 99 -45.91 -8.01 28.52
C SER A 99 -45.50 -9.15 29.47
N SER A 100 -45.10 -8.75 30.67
CA SER A 100 -45.75 -9.22 31.91
C SER A 100 -46.01 -8.01 32.81
N ARG A 101 -47.18 -7.95 33.47
CA ARG A 101 -47.60 -6.86 34.36
C ARG A 101 -47.69 -7.36 35.80
N LEU A 102 -47.48 -6.50 36.79
CA LEU A 102 -48.23 -6.53 38.07
C LEU A 102 -47.95 -5.28 38.95
N GLY A 103 -48.99 -4.78 39.62
CA GLY A 103 -48.93 -4.12 40.94
C GLY A 103 -48.33 -2.69 41.07
N PRO A 104 -49.13 -1.68 41.45
CA PRO A 104 -48.64 -0.40 41.96
C PRO A 104 -48.59 -0.35 43.51
N SER A 105 -47.69 0.46 44.07
CA SER A 105 -47.73 0.88 45.49
C SER A 105 -47.36 2.36 45.65
N LYS A 106 -47.87 3.00 46.71
CA LYS A 106 -47.77 4.45 46.97
C LYS A 106 -46.71 4.78 48.07
N PRO A 107 -46.42 6.07 48.38
CA PRO A 107 -45.09 6.49 48.83
C PRO A 107 -44.89 6.49 50.35
N THR A 108 -43.63 6.67 50.78
CA THR A 108 -43.29 7.09 52.15
C THR A 108 -42.09 8.05 52.13
N THR A 109 -42.12 9.07 52.99
CA THR A 109 -41.13 10.14 53.08
C THR A 109 -40.06 9.83 54.15
N THR A 110 -38.79 10.14 53.91
CA THR A 110 -37.83 10.35 55.01
C THR A 110 -36.74 11.36 54.63
N THR A 111 -36.57 12.38 55.47
CA THR A 111 -35.50 13.39 55.40
C THR A 111 -34.27 12.89 56.17
N THR A 112 -33.04 13.28 55.81
CA THR A 112 -31.95 13.73 56.74
C THR A 112 -30.62 14.03 56.02
N THR A 113 -30.19 15.28 56.12
CA THR A 113 -28.82 15.84 56.24
C THR A 113 -27.63 15.30 55.42
N ALA A 114 -27.22 16.18 54.50
CA ALA A 114 -25.87 16.48 53.98
C ALA A 114 -24.59 15.81 54.52
N ALA A 115 -23.69 15.51 53.57
CA ALA A 115 -22.24 15.74 53.70
C ALA A 115 -21.67 16.16 52.33
N ILE A 116 -20.86 17.22 52.27
CA ILE A 116 -20.10 17.60 51.05
C ILE A 116 -18.66 17.12 51.24
N THR A 117 -18.19 16.24 50.36
CA THR A 117 -16.79 15.82 50.25
C THR A 117 -16.26 16.14 48.86
N ALA A 118 -15.16 16.88 48.79
CA ALA A 118 -14.54 17.24 47.51
C ALA A 118 -13.85 16.01 46.89
N SER A 119 -14.19 15.69 45.64
CA SER A 119 -13.53 14.65 44.87
C SER A 119 -12.33 15.21 44.11
N ASN A 120 -11.13 14.70 44.42
CA ASN A 120 -9.93 14.95 43.61
C ASN A 120 -10.13 14.51 42.15
N PRO A 121 -9.46 15.14 41.17
CA PRO A 121 -9.52 14.73 39.77
C PRO A 121 -9.05 13.28 39.59
N PRO A 122 -9.59 12.55 38.61
CA PRO A 122 -9.28 11.14 38.41
C PRO A 122 -7.81 10.93 38.01
N ALA A 123 -7.12 10.06 38.74
CA ALA A 123 -5.75 9.67 38.41
C ALA A 123 -5.66 9.05 36.99
N PRO A 124 -4.57 9.28 36.24
CA PRO A 124 -4.43 8.78 34.88
C PRO A 124 -4.57 7.26 34.83
N LYS A 125 -5.41 6.77 33.91
CA LYS A 125 -5.63 5.34 33.67
C LYS A 125 -4.28 4.68 33.39
N LYS A 126 -3.88 3.69 34.20
CA LYS A 126 -2.60 2.99 34.03
C LYS A 126 -2.50 2.37 32.64
N SER A 127 -1.67 2.96 31.77
CA SER A 127 -1.37 2.41 30.46
C SER A 127 -0.87 0.97 30.59
N ARG A 128 -1.42 0.06 29.79
CA ARG A 128 -0.97 -1.33 29.76
C ARG A 128 0.33 -1.39 28.96
N SER A 129 1.34 -2.04 29.54
CA SER A 129 2.63 -2.26 28.87
C SER A 129 2.44 -2.87 27.47
N LEU A 130 3.32 -2.50 26.52
CA LEU A 130 3.37 -3.06 25.17
C LEU A 130 3.32 -4.60 25.16
N PHE A 131 4.01 -5.23 26.12
CA PHE A 131 4.02 -6.67 26.37
C PHE A 131 2.63 -7.26 26.66
N SER A 132 1.73 -6.50 27.26
CA SER A 132 0.35 -6.92 27.52
C SER A 132 -0.51 -6.82 26.27
N ILE A 133 -0.35 -5.75 25.47
CA ILE A 133 -1.23 -5.45 24.34
C ILE A 133 -0.93 -6.39 23.17
N ILE A 134 0.33 -6.46 22.70
CA ILE A 134 0.72 -7.35 21.58
C ILE A 134 0.40 -8.81 21.96
N LYS A 135 0.68 -9.21 23.20
CA LYS A 135 0.35 -10.56 23.67
C LYS A 135 -1.15 -10.81 23.72
N LEU A 136 -1.98 -9.86 24.16
CA LEU A 136 -3.44 -10.04 24.18
C LEU A 136 -4.02 -10.21 22.77
N PHE A 137 -3.57 -9.44 21.78
CA PHE A 137 -4.06 -9.58 20.41
C PHE A 137 -3.63 -10.92 19.77
N TYR A 138 -2.34 -11.26 19.83
CA TYR A 138 -1.83 -12.48 19.15
C TYR A 138 -1.98 -13.78 19.97
N SER A 139 -2.18 -13.74 21.30
CA SER A 139 -2.47 -14.95 22.10
C SER A 139 -3.95 -15.26 22.26
N SER A 140 -4.84 -14.44 21.69
CA SER A 140 -6.30 -14.68 21.70
C SER A 140 -6.80 -15.34 20.40
N ARG A 141 -5.99 -15.37 19.33
CA ARG A 141 -6.20 -16.31 18.22
C ARG A 141 -5.91 -17.73 18.74
N PRO A 142 -6.76 -18.74 18.46
CA PRO A 142 -6.41 -20.13 18.74
C PRO A 142 -5.17 -20.51 17.93
N LYS A 143 -4.27 -21.32 18.52
CA LYS A 143 -3.07 -21.79 17.81
C LYS A 143 -3.46 -22.80 16.74
N HIS A 144 -3.72 -22.32 15.53
CA HIS A 144 -3.78 -23.17 14.36
C HIS A 144 -2.37 -23.72 14.12
N HIS A 145 -2.19 -25.04 14.32
CA HIS A 145 -0.94 -25.73 14.01
C HIS A 145 -0.80 -25.91 12.49
N HIS A 146 -0.64 -24.80 11.76
CA HIS A 146 -0.07 -24.86 10.42
C HIS A 146 1.38 -25.36 10.57
N ALA A 147 1.61 -26.57 10.07
CA ALA A 147 2.87 -27.26 10.26
C ALA A 147 4.00 -26.54 9.52
N LYS A 148 5.23 -26.69 10.02
CA LYS A 148 6.43 -26.35 9.24
C LYS A 148 6.30 -26.92 7.83
N ILE A 149 6.45 -26.07 6.82
CA ILE A 149 6.54 -26.50 5.42
C ILE A 149 7.78 -27.41 5.30
N ARG A 150 7.55 -28.72 5.32
CA ARG A 150 8.51 -29.71 4.87
C ARG A 150 8.39 -29.79 3.35
N ILE A 151 9.28 -29.09 2.66
CA ILE A 151 9.49 -29.34 1.24
C ILE A 151 9.96 -30.79 1.10
N ASN A 152 9.18 -31.60 0.37
CA ASN A 152 9.54 -32.93 -0.09
C ASN A 152 8.85 -33.16 -1.44
N MET A 153 9.31 -34.17 -2.20
CA MET A 153 8.93 -34.39 -3.60
C MET A 153 7.42 -34.65 -3.80
N ASP A 154 7.00 -34.54 -5.07
CA ASP A 154 5.63 -34.57 -5.60
C ASP A 154 4.80 -33.34 -5.22
N THR A 155 5.15 -32.22 -5.87
CA THR A 155 4.58 -30.87 -5.65
C THR A 155 3.18 -30.71 -6.24
N ASN A 156 2.15 -30.99 -5.44
CA ASN A 156 0.77 -30.58 -5.70
C ASN A 156 0.58 -29.06 -5.49
N LEU A 157 1.34 -28.25 -6.25
CA LEU A 157 1.29 -26.79 -6.26
C LEU A 157 0.43 -26.31 -7.44
N PRO A 158 -0.16 -25.10 -7.39
CA PRO A 158 -0.92 -24.60 -8.53
C PRO A 158 0.02 -24.20 -9.69
N ARG A 159 -0.26 -24.69 -10.90
CA ARG A 159 0.54 -24.38 -12.11
C ARG A 159 0.22 -23.01 -12.70
N VAL A 160 1.28 -22.28 -13.02
CA VAL A 160 1.27 -20.98 -13.70
C VAL A 160 2.21 -21.06 -14.90
N PHE A 161 1.65 -20.93 -16.10
CA PHE A 161 2.45 -20.89 -17.32
C PHE A 161 2.84 -19.44 -17.63
N ILE A 162 4.13 -19.21 -17.88
CA ILE A 162 4.65 -17.93 -18.36
C ILE A 162 5.00 -18.06 -19.84
N THR A 163 4.70 -17.05 -20.66
CA THR A 163 5.07 -17.07 -22.08
C THR A 163 5.42 -15.70 -22.63
N ALA A 164 6.37 -15.65 -23.57
CA ALA A 164 6.92 -14.44 -24.16
C ALA A 164 7.48 -14.70 -25.57
N ASP A 165 7.73 -13.64 -26.33
CA ASP A 165 8.19 -13.67 -27.74
C ASP A 165 9.62 -14.25 -27.94
N THR A 166 10.33 -14.46 -26.84
CA THR A 166 11.75 -14.83 -26.76
C THR A 166 11.97 -16.33 -26.59
N ASN A 167 13.23 -16.77 -26.69
CA ASN A 167 13.65 -18.12 -26.29
C ASN A 167 13.90 -18.22 -24.76
N ASP A 168 14.28 -17.10 -24.16
CA ASP A 168 14.65 -16.95 -22.76
C ASP A 168 13.81 -15.80 -22.17
N PHE A 169 13.30 -15.95 -20.96
CA PHE A 169 12.53 -14.92 -20.25
C PHE A 169 13.21 -14.57 -18.91
N ASP A 170 12.82 -13.46 -18.29
CA ASP A 170 13.43 -12.95 -17.08
C ASP A 170 13.44 -13.99 -15.94
N PRO A 171 14.62 -14.55 -15.56
CA PRO A 171 14.70 -15.60 -14.56
C PRO A 171 14.36 -15.08 -13.16
N ILE A 172 14.42 -13.77 -12.94
CA ILE A 172 14.05 -13.14 -11.67
C ILE A 172 12.52 -13.07 -11.54
N GLU A 173 11.77 -12.89 -12.64
CA GLU A 173 10.30 -13.01 -12.61
C GLU A 173 9.86 -14.47 -12.41
N ILE A 174 10.49 -15.43 -13.10
CA ILE A 174 10.21 -16.87 -12.91
C ILE A 174 10.46 -17.27 -11.45
N ALA A 175 11.63 -16.93 -10.90
CA ALA A 175 11.97 -17.21 -9.51
C ALA A 175 11.05 -16.47 -8.51
N GLN A 176 10.56 -15.29 -8.85
CA GLN A 176 9.61 -14.54 -8.01
C GLN A 176 8.25 -15.26 -7.93
N TRP A 177 7.71 -15.77 -9.04
CA TRP A 177 6.49 -16.58 -9.03
C TRP A 177 6.69 -17.94 -8.33
N GLN A 178 7.82 -18.62 -8.55
CA GLN A 178 8.13 -19.87 -7.84
C GLN A 178 8.20 -19.66 -6.32
N ALA A 179 8.79 -18.54 -5.86
CA ALA A 179 8.90 -18.22 -4.44
C ALA A 179 7.55 -17.85 -3.78
N GLU A 180 6.54 -17.44 -4.56
CA GLU A 180 5.15 -17.27 -4.08
C GLU A 180 4.40 -18.60 -3.88
N GLY A 181 5.00 -19.75 -4.25
CA GLY A 181 4.44 -21.08 -4.05
C GLY A 181 3.70 -21.66 -5.26
N TYR A 182 4.08 -21.24 -6.46
CA TYR A 182 3.55 -21.78 -7.73
C TYR A 182 4.54 -22.74 -8.38
N GLU A 183 4.00 -23.75 -9.07
CA GLU A 183 4.78 -24.45 -10.10
C GLU A 183 4.77 -23.58 -11.36
N VAL A 184 5.95 -23.18 -11.84
CA VAL A 184 6.08 -22.20 -12.93
C VAL A 184 6.80 -22.83 -14.10
N GLU A 185 6.07 -22.95 -15.21
CA GLU A 185 6.56 -23.49 -16.47
C GLU A 185 6.65 -22.36 -17.49
N TYR A 186 7.80 -22.21 -18.14
CA TYR A 186 8.00 -21.19 -19.17
C TYR A 186 7.89 -21.80 -20.57
N ILE A 187 6.97 -21.25 -21.36
CA ILE A 187 6.69 -21.64 -22.73
C ILE A 187 7.25 -20.56 -23.68
N PRO A 188 8.44 -20.75 -24.27
CA PRO A 188 9.03 -19.80 -25.19
C PRO A 188 8.23 -19.73 -26.50
N ARG A 189 8.03 -18.51 -27.02
CA ARG A 189 7.45 -18.24 -28.36
C ARG A 189 6.09 -18.91 -28.65
N ALA A 190 5.23 -19.06 -27.65
CA ALA A 190 3.99 -19.83 -27.79
C ALA A 190 3.12 -19.36 -28.97
N ASP A 191 2.83 -20.29 -29.88
CA ASP A 191 1.89 -20.11 -30.98
C ASP A 191 0.54 -20.80 -30.69
N SER A 192 -0.41 -20.72 -31.61
CA SER A 192 -1.73 -21.36 -31.47
C SER A 192 -1.64 -22.85 -31.18
N HIS A 193 -0.71 -23.56 -31.85
CA HIS A 193 -0.53 -25.00 -31.68
C HIS A 193 0.11 -25.34 -30.32
N THR A 194 1.00 -24.48 -29.83
CA THR A 194 1.57 -24.58 -28.49
C THR A 194 0.49 -24.50 -27.41
N PHE A 195 -0.51 -23.62 -27.59
CA PHE A 195 -1.66 -23.54 -26.68
C PHE A 195 -2.69 -24.68 -26.86
N GLU A 196 -2.77 -25.31 -28.03
CA GLU A 196 -3.54 -26.56 -28.20
C GLU A 196 -2.88 -27.71 -27.40
N LEU A 197 -1.59 -27.94 -27.61
CA LEU A 197 -0.80 -28.99 -26.95
C LEU A 197 -0.69 -28.79 -25.43
N LEU A 198 -0.79 -27.55 -24.94
CA LEU A 198 -0.87 -27.24 -23.52
C LEU A 198 -1.95 -28.07 -22.81
N GLY A 199 -3.09 -28.29 -23.49
CA GLY A 199 -4.20 -29.10 -23.00
C GLY A 199 -3.86 -30.57 -22.72
N ASP A 200 -2.93 -31.15 -23.48
CA ASP A 200 -2.47 -32.55 -23.29
C ASP A 200 -1.50 -32.70 -22.10
N THR A 201 -0.95 -31.58 -21.59
CA THR A 201 -0.05 -31.56 -20.42
C THR A 201 -0.78 -31.40 -19.08
N LEU A 202 -2.10 -31.36 -19.09
CA LEU A 202 -2.95 -30.98 -17.95
C LEU A 202 -3.93 -32.11 -17.59
N GLU A 203 -4.19 -32.32 -16.30
CA GLU A 203 -5.28 -33.21 -15.90
C GLU A 203 -6.65 -32.57 -16.20
N SER A 204 -7.67 -33.39 -16.52
CA SER A 204 -8.99 -32.93 -16.99
C SER A 204 -9.70 -31.93 -16.05
N ASN A 205 -9.40 -31.96 -14.75
CA ASN A 205 -9.93 -31.03 -13.73
C ASN A 205 -8.90 -30.02 -13.20
N GLU A 206 -7.67 -30.03 -13.72
CA GLU A 206 -6.59 -29.14 -13.30
C GLU A 206 -6.90 -27.69 -13.68
N LYS A 207 -6.62 -26.77 -12.77
CA LYS A 207 -6.79 -25.32 -12.95
C LYS A 207 -5.43 -24.68 -13.12
N TYR A 208 -5.32 -23.82 -14.11
CA TYR A 208 -4.07 -23.13 -14.41
C TYR A 208 -4.29 -21.65 -14.77
N CYS A 209 -3.22 -20.87 -14.66
CA CYS A 209 -3.16 -19.49 -15.16
C CYS A 209 -2.14 -19.39 -16.30
N ILE A 210 -2.36 -18.46 -17.21
CA ILE A 210 -1.36 -17.99 -18.17
C ILE A 210 -0.97 -16.56 -17.81
N ILE A 211 0.33 -16.28 -17.77
CA ILE A 211 0.91 -14.94 -17.68
C ILE A 211 1.75 -14.72 -18.94
N ALA A 212 1.23 -13.94 -19.87
CA ALA A 212 1.80 -13.78 -21.20
C ALA A 212 2.32 -12.36 -21.42
N TYR A 213 3.41 -12.22 -22.18
CA TYR A 213 4.12 -10.97 -22.44
C TYR A 213 4.28 -10.76 -23.96
N GLY A 214 4.11 -9.53 -24.45
CA GLY A 214 4.38 -9.17 -25.85
C GLY A 214 3.39 -9.74 -26.89
N ALA A 215 3.86 -10.19 -28.04
CA ALA A 215 3.00 -10.82 -29.06
C ALA A 215 2.39 -12.14 -28.58
N ALA A 216 3.11 -12.93 -27.76
CA ALA A 216 2.58 -14.10 -27.07
C ALA A 216 1.40 -13.74 -26.15
N ALA A 217 1.33 -12.50 -25.62
CA ALA A 217 0.15 -12.02 -24.90
C ALA A 217 -1.06 -11.75 -25.80
N THR A 218 -0.85 -11.40 -27.08
CA THR A 218 -1.93 -11.32 -28.06
C THR A 218 -2.46 -12.71 -28.42
N LEU A 219 -1.55 -13.65 -28.68
CA LEU A 219 -1.91 -15.05 -28.99
C LEU A 219 -2.60 -15.75 -27.82
N ALA A 220 -2.16 -15.48 -26.58
CA ALA A 220 -2.85 -15.97 -25.38
C ALA A 220 -4.26 -15.36 -25.22
N LEU A 221 -4.47 -14.09 -25.60
CA LEU A 221 -5.81 -13.46 -25.60
C LEU A 221 -6.74 -14.07 -26.65
N GLU A 222 -6.20 -14.53 -27.79
CA GLU A 222 -6.95 -15.28 -28.80
C GLU A 222 -7.25 -16.71 -28.33
N TYR A 223 -6.30 -17.39 -27.68
CA TYR A 223 -6.52 -18.70 -27.07
C TYR A 223 -7.60 -18.68 -25.97
N ALA A 224 -7.63 -17.64 -25.13
CA ALA A 224 -8.62 -17.50 -24.06
C ALA A 224 -10.08 -17.41 -24.53
N LEU A 225 -10.32 -17.17 -25.83
CA LEU A 225 -11.65 -17.26 -26.45
C LEU A 225 -12.21 -18.69 -26.41
N TYR A 226 -11.35 -19.70 -26.58
CA TYR A 226 -11.68 -21.13 -26.67
C TYR A 226 -10.62 -22.03 -26.00
N PRO A 227 -10.37 -21.88 -24.68
CA PRO A 227 -9.24 -22.52 -24.02
C PRO A 227 -9.50 -24.02 -23.75
N VAL A 228 -8.43 -24.81 -23.82
CA VAL A 228 -8.42 -26.23 -23.42
C VAL A 228 -8.21 -26.35 -21.90
N GLY A 229 -8.71 -27.43 -21.28
CA GLY A 229 -8.61 -27.65 -19.83
C GLY A 229 -9.43 -26.65 -18.99
N ASN A 230 -8.88 -26.20 -17.86
CA ASN A 230 -9.51 -25.18 -17.01
C ASN A 230 -8.59 -23.97 -16.79
N LEU A 231 -8.40 -23.18 -17.85
CA LEU A 231 -7.83 -21.84 -17.74
C LEU A 231 -8.74 -20.98 -16.84
N VAL A 232 -8.26 -20.61 -15.65
CA VAL A 232 -9.04 -19.83 -14.68
C VAL A 232 -8.72 -18.33 -14.70
N ALA A 233 -7.53 -17.94 -15.13
CA ALA A 233 -7.21 -16.54 -15.45
C ALA A 233 -6.12 -16.41 -16.52
N LEU A 234 -6.22 -15.35 -17.32
CA LEU A 234 -5.18 -14.87 -18.21
C LEU A 234 -4.74 -13.47 -17.78
N ILE A 235 -3.42 -13.26 -17.69
CA ILE A 235 -2.80 -11.97 -17.43
C ILE A 235 -1.90 -11.64 -18.62
N ALA A 236 -2.17 -10.54 -19.31
CA ALA A 236 -1.50 -10.13 -20.54
C ALA A 236 -0.71 -8.82 -20.31
N TYR A 237 0.62 -8.88 -20.43
CA TYR A 237 1.50 -7.71 -20.36
C TYR A 237 1.78 -7.19 -21.76
N TYR A 238 1.43 -5.92 -22.02
CA TYR A 238 1.67 -5.20 -23.29
C TYR A 238 1.42 -6.04 -24.55
N PRO A 239 0.19 -6.59 -24.74
CA PRO A 239 -0.13 -7.36 -25.93
C PRO A 239 -0.06 -6.48 -27.18
N THR A 240 0.67 -6.88 -28.21
CA THR A 240 0.87 -6.11 -29.45
C THR A 240 -0.43 -5.81 -30.21
N GLY A 241 -1.48 -6.62 -30.01
CA GLY A 241 -2.83 -6.40 -30.52
C GLY A 241 -3.88 -6.94 -29.55
N LEU A 242 -5.15 -6.82 -29.91
CA LEU A 242 -6.26 -7.43 -29.20
C LEU A 242 -7.11 -8.24 -30.21
N PRO A 243 -7.71 -9.38 -29.79
CA PRO A 243 -8.60 -10.16 -30.64
C PRO A 243 -9.68 -9.29 -31.30
N SER A 244 -9.86 -9.45 -32.61
CA SER A 244 -10.83 -8.67 -33.41
C SER A 244 -12.28 -8.94 -32.99
N THR A 245 -12.55 -10.14 -32.47
CA THR A 245 -13.84 -10.57 -31.92
C THR A 245 -13.65 -11.28 -30.58
N PHE A 246 -14.18 -10.69 -29.51
CA PHE A 246 -14.47 -11.42 -28.28
C PHE A 246 -15.92 -11.98 -28.33
N PRO A 247 -16.23 -13.14 -27.72
CA PRO A 247 -17.55 -13.74 -27.76
C PRO A 247 -18.52 -12.95 -26.87
N SER A 248 -19.70 -12.61 -27.40
CA SER A 248 -20.79 -12.02 -26.64
C SER A 248 -21.55 -13.08 -25.84
N ASP A 249 -21.73 -12.84 -24.54
CA ASP A 249 -22.62 -13.52 -23.58
C ASP A 249 -22.43 -15.04 -23.34
N GLU A 250 -22.02 -15.83 -24.34
CA GLU A 250 -21.66 -17.25 -24.22
C GLU A 250 -20.15 -17.49 -24.03
N TYR A 251 -19.45 -16.54 -23.39
CA TYR A 251 -18.03 -16.71 -23.02
C TYR A 251 -17.83 -18.01 -22.22
N PRO A 252 -16.76 -18.80 -22.47
CA PRO A 252 -16.49 -20.03 -21.72
C PRO A 252 -16.47 -19.77 -20.20
N LYS A 253 -17.48 -20.30 -19.51
CA LYS A 253 -17.86 -20.01 -18.10
C LYS A 253 -16.82 -20.42 -17.03
N ARG A 254 -15.59 -20.76 -17.42
CA ARG A 254 -14.51 -21.26 -16.56
C ARG A 254 -13.44 -20.22 -16.27
N ILE A 255 -13.14 -19.31 -17.20
CA ILE A 255 -12.22 -18.20 -16.93
C ILE A 255 -12.93 -17.16 -16.05
N ARG A 256 -12.24 -16.69 -15.00
CA ARG A 256 -12.76 -15.66 -14.07
C ARG A 256 -12.22 -14.27 -14.36
N HIS A 257 -10.97 -14.17 -14.84
CA HIS A 257 -10.31 -12.89 -15.12
C HIS A 257 -9.53 -12.94 -16.42
N ILE A 258 -9.66 -11.88 -17.22
CA ILE A 258 -8.71 -11.51 -18.26
C ILE A 258 -8.22 -10.12 -17.88
N PHE A 259 -6.94 -9.97 -17.60
CA PHE A 259 -6.37 -8.71 -17.11
C PHE A 259 -5.20 -8.25 -17.97
N VAL A 260 -5.29 -7.03 -18.51
CA VAL A 260 -4.28 -6.49 -19.42
C VAL A 260 -3.50 -5.35 -18.76
N HIS A 261 -2.18 -5.48 -18.68
CA HIS A 261 -1.28 -4.42 -18.23
C HIS A 261 -0.78 -3.63 -19.44
N VAL A 262 -1.19 -2.37 -19.54
CA VAL A 262 -1.00 -1.53 -20.74
C VAL A 262 -0.07 -0.35 -20.42
N PRO A 263 1.09 -0.21 -21.07
CA PRO A 263 1.90 0.99 -20.96
C PRO A 263 1.24 2.15 -21.70
N ASP A 264 1.31 3.36 -21.15
CA ASP A 264 0.65 4.54 -21.74
C ASP A 264 1.20 4.98 -23.10
N ALA A 265 2.43 4.58 -23.45
CA ALA A 265 2.99 4.75 -24.79
C ALA A 265 2.39 3.80 -25.85
N GLN A 266 1.58 2.80 -25.48
CA GLN A 266 0.97 1.84 -26.42
C GLN A 266 -0.42 2.31 -26.89
N PRO A 267 -0.72 2.27 -28.21
CA PRO A 267 -2.08 2.48 -28.70
C PRO A 267 -2.98 1.31 -28.28
N PHE A 268 -3.96 1.58 -27.40
CA PHE A 268 -4.88 0.58 -26.87
C PHE A 268 -6.35 0.93 -27.18
N ASN A 269 -7.14 -0.05 -27.63
CA ASN A 269 -8.51 0.17 -28.08
C ASN A 269 -9.52 0.08 -26.93
N TYR A 270 -9.76 1.19 -26.22
CA TYR A 270 -10.66 1.22 -25.06
C TYR A 270 -12.13 0.88 -25.36
N ASP A 271 -12.61 0.98 -26.61
CA ASP A 271 -14.00 0.64 -26.95
C ASP A 271 -14.28 -0.86 -26.93
N ILE A 272 -13.24 -1.71 -26.94
CA ILE A 272 -13.41 -3.17 -26.80
C ILE A 272 -13.79 -3.54 -25.36
N THR A 273 -13.30 -2.83 -24.35
CA THR A 273 -13.52 -3.16 -22.93
C THR A 273 -14.97 -2.88 -22.52
N LYS A 274 -15.65 -1.98 -23.24
CA LYS A 274 -17.11 -1.74 -23.10
C LYS A 274 -17.96 -2.91 -23.61
N LYS A 275 -17.39 -3.79 -24.43
CA LYS A 275 -18.07 -4.96 -25.04
C LYS A 275 -17.74 -6.28 -24.32
N VAL A 276 -16.74 -6.29 -23.43
CA VAL A 276 -16.18 -7.51 -22.83
C VAL A 276 -16.04 -7.34 -21.32
N PRO A 277 -17.09 -7.61 -20.52
CA PRO A 277 -17.09 -7.34 -19.08
C PRO A 277 -16.03 -8.11 -18.26
N LEU A 278 -15.52 -9.23 -18.79
CA LEU A 278 -14.44 -10.01 -18.17
C LEU A 278 -13.04 -9.43 -18.44
N LEU A 279 -12.87 -8.59 -19.47
CA LEU A 279 -11.59 -7.98 -19.83
C LEU A 279 -11.40 -6.68 -19.07
N LYS A 280 -10.54 -6.75 -18.04
CA LYS A 280 -10.08 -5.61 -17.24
C LYS A 280 -8.72 -5.18 -17.77
N TYR A 281 -8.35 -3.92 -17.57
CA TYR A 281 -7.02 -3.42 -17.88
C TYR A 281 -6.55 -2.40 -16.85
N GLN A 282 -5.23 -2.18 -16.80
CA GLN A 282 -4.61 -1.09 -16.06
C GLN A 282 -3.62 -0.36 -16.98
N LEU A 283 -3.74 0.97 -17.03
CA LEU A 283 -2.75 1.84 -17.65
C LEU A 283 -1.61 2.17 -16.68
N TYR A 284 -0.38 2.23 -17.19
CA TYR A 284 0.82 2.60 -16.45
C TYR A 284 1.46 3.83 -17.07
N GLN A 285 1.54 4.92 -16.29
CA GLN A 285 2.05 6.21 -16.77
C GLN A 285 3.58 6.22 -16.89
N ASN A 286 4.09 6.87 -17.94
CA ASN A 286 5.51 6.98 -18.28
C ASN A 286 6.18 5.59 -18.46
N THR A 287 5.56 4.71 -19.26
CA THR A 287 6.08 3.36 -19.51
C THR A 287 6.02 2.96 -20.99
N LYS A 288 6.77 1.90 -21.34
CA LYS A 288 6.85 1.30 -22.69
C LYS A 288 6.75 -0.22 -22.57
N GLN A 289 6.58 -0.92 -23.70
CA GLN A 289 6.68 -2.38 -23.76
C GLN A 289 7.99 -2.87 -23.09
N GLY A 290 7.91 -3.93 -22.28
CA GLY A 290 9.02 -4.42 -21.46
C GLY A 290 9.10 -3.86 -20.03
N PHE A 291 8.25 -2.89 -19.63
CA PHE A 291 8.37 -2.24 -18.30
C PHE A 291 8.31 -3.19 -17.10
N ALA A 292 7.77 -4.39 -17.29
CA ALA A 292 7.59 -5.43 -16.28
C ALA A 292 8.68 -6.52 -16.28
N GLU A 293 9.71 -6.40 -17.11
CA GLU A 293 10.86 -7.31 -17.20
C GLU A 293 12.12 -6.57 -16.73
N LYS A 294 12.74 -7.03 -15.64
CA LYS A 294 13.89 -6.37 -14.99
C LYS A 294 15.12 -6.29 -15.89
N MET A 295 15.25 -7.21 -16.84
CA MET A 295 16.36 -7.30 -17.78
C MET A 295 16.24 -6.37 -19.01
N THR A 296 15.17 -5.57 -19.14
CA THR A 296 14.96 -4.69 -20.30
C THR A 296 15.31 -3.21 -20.02
N ILE A 297 15.68 -2.48 -21.07
CA ILE A 297 15.95 -1.03 -21.00
C ILE A 297 14.70 -0.19 -20.64
N ASN A 298 13.49 -0.76 -20.80
CA ASN A 298 12.23 -0.08 -20.48
C ASN A 298 11.73 -0.38 -19.06
N TYR A 299 12.47 -1.18 -18.26
CA TYR A 299 12.07 -1.57 -16.92
C TYR A 299 11.73 -0.37 -16.03
N ASN A 300 10.54 -0.40 -15.42
CA ASN A 300 10.09 0.62 -14.48
C ASN A 300 9.68 -0.09 -13.17
N PRO A 301 10.48 -0.02 -12.09
CA PRO A 301 10.24 -0.80 -10.88
C PRO A 301 8.92 -0.44 -10.17
N ILE A 302 8.43 0.80 -10.32
CA ILE A 302 7.16 1.25 -9.74
C ILE A 302 5.99 0.65 -10.52
N ALA A 303 6.02 0.73 -11.84
CA ALA A 303 4.98 0.15 -12.70
C ALA A 303 5.00 -1.39 -12.64
N HIS A 304 6.18 -2.01 -12.65
CA HIS A 304 6.38 -3.45 -12.45
C HIS A 304 5.77 -3.91 -11.13
N GLY A 305 6.14 -3.29 -10.00
CA GLY A 305 5.59 -3.62 -8.69
C GLY A 305 4.07 -3.51 -8.66
N LEU A 306 3.51 -2.40 -9.16
CA LEU A 306 2.06 -2.17 -9.26
C LEU A 306 1.34 -3.17 -10.18
N ALA A 307 1.99 -3.67 -11.23
CA ALA A 307 1.46 -4.72 -12.11
C ALA A 307 1.52 -6.09 -11.43
N HIS A 308 2.67 -6.44 -10.85
CA HIS A 308 2.88 -7.69 -10.13
C HIS A 308 1.89 -7.85 -8.96
N THR A 309 1.66 -6.80 -8.15
CA THR A 309 0.63 -6.82 -7.09
C THR A 309 -0.76 -7.16 -7.63
N ARG A 310 -1.17 -6.57 -8.77
CA ARG A 310 -2.47 -6.86 -9.39
C ARG A 310 -2.54 -8.28 -9.97
N SER A 311 -1.45 -8.74 -10.60
CA SER A 311 -1.33 -10.11 -11.10
C SER A 311 -1.44 -11.13 -9.97
N LEU A 312 -0.68 -10.94 -8.88
CA LEU A 312 -0.65 -11.83 -7.71
C LEU A 312 -2.01 -11.87 -7.00
N ALA A 313 -2.73 -10.75 -6.94
CA ALA A 313 -4.10 -10.72 -6.42
C ALA A 313 -5.04 -11.64 -7.21
N ILE A 314 -4.96 -11.60 -8.55
CA ILE A 314 -5.76 -12.45 -9.42
C ILE A 314 -5.35 -13.93 -9.26
N VAL A 315 -4.05 -14.25 -9.38
CA VAL A 315 -3.59 -15.64 -9.30
C VAL A 315 -3.93 -16.27 -7.95
N ARG A 316 -3.75 -15.55 -6.82
CA ARG A 316 -4.18 -16.05 -5.50
C ARG A 316 -5.70 -16.19 -5.37
N GLU A 317 -6.52 -15.31 -5.95
CA GLU A 317 -7.98 -15.47 -5.98
C GLU A 317 -8.43 -16.70 -6.79
N VAL A 318 -7.71 -17.04 -7.87
CA VAL A 318 -8.11 -18.13 -8.77
C VAL A 318 -7.50 -19.50 -8.48
N LEU A 319 -6.28 -19.54 -7.94
CA LEU A 319 -5.49 -20.76 -7.65
C LEU A 319 -5.07 -20.91 -6.17
N GLY A 320 -5.12 -19.86 -5.35
CA GLY A 320 -4.37 -19.80 -4.09
C GLY A 320 -2.87 -19.55 -4.33
N PRO A 321 -1.98 -19.83 -3.37
CA PRO A 321 -2.28 -20.15 -1.97
C PRO A 321 -2.87 -18.96 -1.22
N ASN A 322 -3.67 -19.23 -0.18
CA ASN A 322 -4.10 -18.21 0.77
C ASN A 322 -3.00 -18.04 1.83
N VAL A 323 -2.51 -16.80 2.01
CA VAL A 323 -1.41 -16.47 2.93
C VAL A 323 -1.92 -15.52 4.01
N ASP A 324 -1.77 -15.87 5.29
CA ASP A 324 -2.07 -14.94 6.40
C ASP A 324 -0.90 -13.94 6.58
N LEU A 325 -1.05 -12.78 5.94
CA LEU A 325 -0.10 -11.68 6.06
C LEU A 325 -0.08 -11.05 7.45
N GLU A 326 -1.16 -11.16 8.24
CA GLU A 326 -1.20 -10.66 9.61
C GLU A 326 -0.41 -11.54 10.57
N GLU A 327 -0.39 -12.85 10.35
CA GLU A 327 0.44 -13.78 11.12
C GLU A 327 1.92 -13.52 10.85
N ILE A 328 2.33 -13.44 9.58
CA ILE A 328 3.71 -13.12 9.17
C ILE A 328 4.18 -11.78 9.77
N TRP A 329 3.37 -10.74 9.66
CA TRP A 329 3.71 -9.42 10.20
C TRP A 329 3.64 -9.36 11.73
N GLY A 330 2.72 -10.11 12.35
CA GLY A 330 2.63 -10.26 13.80
C GLY A 330 3.84 -10.95 14.42
N GLU A 331 4.35 -12.03 13.79
CA GLU A 331 5.58 -12.69 14.20
C GLU A 331 6.80 -11.77 14.06
N HIS A 332 6.86 -10.97 12.98
CA HIS A 332 7.92 -9.97 12.78
C HIS A 332 7.92 -8.92 13.91
N LEU A 333 6.77 -8.29 14.20
CA LEU A 333 6.64 -7.31 15.28
C LEU A 333 6.99 -7.91 16.66
N LEU A 334 6.63 -9.17 16.90
CA LEU A 334 7.02 -9.92 18.10
C LEU A 334 8.54 -10.13 18.19
N ALA A 335 9.23 -10.39 17.09
CA ALA A 335 10.69 -10.52 17.06
C ALA A 335 11.39 -9.19 17.38
N SER A 336 10.96 -8.10 16.73
CA SER A 336 11.57 -6.77 16.84
C SER A 336 11.33 -6.11 18.20
N PHE A 337 10.07 -5.99 18.63
CA PHE A 337 9.71 -5.17 19.79
C PHE A 337 9.61 -5.94 21.11
N VAL A 338 9.21 -7.23 21.07
CA VAL A 338 8.97 -8.04 22.28
C VAL A 338 10.16 -8.95 22.60
N ALA A 339 10.70 -9.65 21.60
CA ALA A 339 11.88 -10.50 21.79
C ALA A 339 13.20 -9.72 21.76
N LYS A 340 13.20 -8.51 21.15
CA LYS A 340 14.35 -7.59 21.03
C LYS A 340 15.62 -8.28 20.51
N LYS A 341 15.52 -9.01 19.39
CA LYS A 341 16.62 -9.78 18.80
C LYS A 341 16.71 -9.58 17.29
N ALA A 342 17.70 -8.79 16.85
CA ALA A 342 17.95 -8.48 15.44
C ALA A 342 17.96 -9.73 14.55
N ASN A 343 18.68 -10.80 14.94
CA ASN A 343 18.73 -12.05 14.18
C ASN A 343 17.33 -12.65 13.96
N ARG A 344 16.47 -12.69 14.98
CA ARG A 344 15.10 -13.22 14.85
C ARG A 344 14.20 -12.35 13.99
N THR A 345 14.43 -11.04 14.00
CA THR A 345 13.76 -10.11 13.09
C THR A 345 14.13 -10.44 11.64
N LEU A 346 15.42 -10.61 11.35
CA LEU A 346 15.91 -10.96 10.01
C LEU A 346 15.52 -12.39 9.59
N ASP A 347 15.41 -13.35 10.53
CA ASP A 347 14.91 -14.70 10.25
C ASP A 347 13.49 -14.69 9.65
N SER A 348 12.67 -13.69 10.00
CA SER A 348 11.32 -13.47 9.43
C SER A 348 11.32 -12.70 8.09
N MET A 349 12.47 -12.17 7.68
CA MET A 349 12.63 -11.40 6.45
C MET A 349 13.17 -12.24 5.29
N VAL A 350 13.09 -11.71 4.07
CA VAL A 350 13.76 -12.26 2.88
C VAL A 350 15.28 -12.08 2.96
N LYS A 351 16.04 -12.70 2.05
CA LYS A 351 17.51 -12.62 2.01
C LYS A 351 18.03 -11.19 1.83
N GLU A 352 17.41 -10.42 0.93
CA GLU A 352 17.75 -9.01 0.67
C GLU A 352 16.54 -8.12 1.05
N PRO A 353 16.37 -7.80 2.35
CA PRO A 353 15.31 -6.92 2.84
C PRO A 353 15.78 -5.47 2.90
N TYR A 354 14.88 -4.52 3.14
CA TYR A 354 15.27 -3.16 3.55
C TYR A 354 14.24 -2.51 4.47
N VAL A 355 14.67 -1.49 5.22
CA VAL A 355 13.80 -0.66 6.06
C VAL A 355 14.10 0.80 5.80
N ASN A 356 13.07 1.60 5.55
CA ASN A 356 13.17 3.04 5.33
C ASN A 356 12.29 3.80 6.33
N HIS A 357 12.92 4.47 7.30
CA HIS A 357 12.28 5.50 8.11
C HIS A 357 12.27 6.81 7.32
N ILE A 358 11.15 7.09 6.65
CA ILE A 358 11.07 8.11 5.59
C ILE A 358 11.43 9.53 6.08
N PRO A 359 10.99 10.00 7.27
CA PRO A 359 11.28 11.37 7.71
C PRO A 359 12.72 11.62 8.19
N THR A 360 13.51 10.57 8.44
CA THR A 360 14.91 10.67 8.91
C THR A 360 15.93 10.05 7.96
N LEU A 361 15.48 9.35 6.91
CA LEU A 361 16.30 8.59 5.97
C LEU A 361 17.18 7.51 6.67
N THR A 362 16.72 6.98 7.81
CA THR A 362 17.44 5.93 8.56
C THR A 362 16.86 4.53 8.31
N GLY A 363 17.67 3.50 8.56
CA GLY A 363 17.32 2.11 8.32
C GLY A 363 18.52 1.33 7.77
N GLY A 364 18.29 0.48 6.78
CA GLY A 364 19.36 -0.26 6.10
C GLY A 364 18.84 -1.10 4.94
N ASN A 365 19.72 -1.39 3.97
CA ASN A 365 19.43 -2.13 2.74
C ASN A 365 20.29 -3.40 2.63
N GLY A 366 19.66 -4.55 2.37
CA GLY A 366 20.28 -5.86 2.44
C GLY A 366 20.52 -6.33 3.88
N TYR A 367 20.80 -7.63 4.05
CA TYR A 367 20.91 -8.25 5.37
C TYR A 367 21.97 -7.60 6.27
N ALA A 368 23.13 -7.23 5.72
CA ALA A 368 24.27 -6.75 6.49
C ALA A 368 24.04 -5.37 7.11
N GLU A 369 23.52 -4.40 6.32
CA GLU A 369 23.19 -3.08 6.84
C GLU A 369 22.04 -3.15 7.83
N LEU A 370 20.98 -3.92 7.52
CA LEU A 370 19.81 -3.99 8.37
C LEU A 370 20.09 -4.71 9.70
N HIS A 371 20.93 -5.75 9.69
CA HIS A 371 21.46 -6.35 10.93
C HIS A 371 22.19 -5.33 11.78
N ARG A 372 23.09 -4.56 11.16
CA ARG A 372 23.85 -3.51 11.85
C ARG A 372 22.92 -2.45 12.44
N PHE A 373 21.98 -1.94 11.65
CA PHE A 373 20.99 -0.95 12.06
C PHE A 373 20.13 -1.44 13.25
N TYR A 374 19.55 -2.65 13.14
CA TYR A 374 18.73 -3.21 14.21
C TYR A 374 19.54 -3.41 15.51
N ASN A 375 20.79 -3.88 15.41
CA ASN A 375 21.65 -4.19 16.55
C ASN A 375 22.29 -2.96 17.21
N GLU A 376 22.66 -1.93 16.45
CA GLU A 376 23.41 -0.76 16.95
C GLU A 376 22.56 0.50 17.17
N TYR A 377 21.47 0.71 16.43
CA TYR A 377 20.76 2.01 16.37
C TYR A 377 19.24 1.95 16.63
N PHE A 378 18.62 0.77 16.58
CA PHE A 378 17.17 0.61 16.73
C PHE A 378 16.78 -0.11 18.03
N ILE A 379 17.08 -1.40 18.16
CA ILE A 379 16.58 -2.24 19.26
C ILE A 379 17.08 -1.77 20.65
N PRO A 380 18.36 -1.37 20.84
CA PRO A 380 18.85 -0.88 22.14
C PRO A 380 18.34 0.53 22.49
N ASN A 381 18.17 1.38 21.48
CA ASN A 381 17.90 2.82 21.62
C ASN A 381 16.46 3.17 22.01
N ASN A 382 15.53 2.24 21.76
CA ASN A 382 14.11 2.40 22.07
C ASN A 382 13.88 2.63 23.58
N PRO A 383 13.31 3.78 24.00
CA PRO A 383 13.19 4.16 25.41
C PRO A 383 12.28 3.19 26.18
N PRO A 384 12.47 3.01 27.51
CA PRO A 384 11.68 2.07 28.31
C PRO A 384 10.16 2.35 28.31
N SER A 385 9.78 3.60 28.01
CA SER A 385 8.40 4.09 27.92
C SER A 385 7.74 3.90 26.55
N LEU A 386 8.46 3.40 25.54
CA LEU A 386 7.95 3.25 24.17
C LEU A 386 6.75 2.29 24.12
N SER A 387 5.60 2.81 23.67
CA SER A 387 4.43 2.01 23.30
C SER A 387 3.94 2.37 21.90
N LEU A 388 3.66 1.34 21.11
CA LEU A 388 2.93 1.42 19.85
C LEU A 388 1.51 0.87 20.09
N ARG A 389 0.48 1.67 19.76
CA ARG A 389 -0.92 1.25 19.84
C ARG A 389 -1.55 1.33 18.45
N GLN A 390 -1.88 0.17 17.89
CA GLN A 390 -2.55 0.06 16.58
C GLN A 390 -3.93 0.72 16.64
N ILE A 391 -4.26 1.52 15.62
CA ILE A 391 -5.54 2.21 15.42
C ILE A 391 -6.35 1.47 14.36
N SER A 392 -5.76 1.31 13.17
CA SER A 392 -6.35 0.59 12.06
C SER A 392 -5.30 -0.28 11.35
N ARG A 393 -5.77 -1.20 10.52
CA ARG A 393 -4.95 -2.05 9.66
C ARG A 393 -5.65 -2.30 8.34
N THR A 394 -4.90 -2.18 7.25
CA THR A 394 -5.34 -2.59 5.92
C THR A 394 -4.44 -3.72 5.42
N VAL A 395 -5.04 -4.84 5.01
CA VAL A 395 -4.33 -6.01 4.48
C VAL A 395 -4.54 -6.08 2.98
N GLY A 396 -3.45 -6.04 2.20
CA GLY A 396 -3.46 -6.24 0.75
C GLY A 396 -3.18 -7.70 0.36
N VAL A 397 -2.66 -7.92 -0.85
CA VAL A 397 -2.16 -9.24 -1.27
C VAL A 397 -0.69 -9.46 -0.91
N ASP A 398 0.10 -8.39 -0.87
CA ASP A 398 1.57 -8.41 -0.74
C ASP A 398 2.07 -7.42 0.32
N ARG A 399 1.17 -6.87 1.14
CA ARG A 399 1.51 -5.89 2.19
C ARG A 399 0.46 -5.79 3.29
N VAL A 400 0.91 -5.38 4.47
CA VAL A 400 0.08 -4.87 5.56
C VAL A 400 0.40 -3.40 5.76
N VAL A 401 -0.62 -2.57 5.94
CA VAL A 401 -0.49 -1.16 6.34
C VAL A 401 -1.06 -1.04 7.74
N ASP A 402 -0.20 -0.78 8.72
CA ASP A 402 -0.57 -0.48 10.10
C ASP A 402 -0.54 1.03 10.35
N GLU A 403 -1.67 1.55 10.84
CA GLU A 403 -1.77 2.89 11.41
C GLU A 403 -1.72 2.76 12.93
N MET A 404 -0.79 3.46 13.57
CA MET A 404 -0.55 3.32 15.01
C MET A 404 -0.28 4.68 15.66
N ILE A 405 -0.52 4.79 16.95
CA ILE A 405 0.02 5.89 17.76
C ILE A 405 1.28 5.41 18.46
N CYS A 406 2.39 6.09 18.18
CA CYS A 406 3.66 5.94 18.85
C CYS A 406 3.74 6.93 20.01
N ARG A 407 4.07 6.43 21.19
CA ARG A 407 4.17 7.22 22.41
C ARG A 407 5.42 6.86 23.20
N PHE A 408 6.20 7.86 23.63
CA PHE A 408 7.37 7.66 24.46
C PHE A 408 7.72 8.93 25.26
N GLU A 409 8.59 8.76 26.26
CA GLU A 409 9.28 9.86 26.94
C GLU A 409 10.74 9.87 26.47
N HIS A 410 11.24 11.02 25.98
CA HIS A 410 12.54 11.16 25.33
C HIS A 410 13.70 11.10 26.36
N THR A 411 13.94 9.90 26.86
CA THR A 411 14.85 9.55 27.97
C THR A 411 16.15 8.90 27.50
N THR A 412 16.18 8.38 26.27
CA THR A 412 17.35 7.83 25.56
C THR A 412 17.48 8.48 24.19
N GLU A 413 18.66 8.47 23.58
CA GLU A 413 18.80 8.89 22.17
C GLU A 413 18.11 7.86 21.27
N ILE A 414 17.13 8.32 20.48
CA ILE A 414 16.30 7.48 19.62
C ILE A 414 16.79 7.63 18.17
N SER A 415 17.96 7.08 17.85
CA SER A 415 18.70 7.41 16.62
C SER A 415 17.95 7.18 15.30
N TRP A 416 16.87 6.39 15.28
CA TRP A 416 16.00 6.20 14.11
C TRP A 416 14.95 7.31 13.91
N MET A 417 14.49 7.97 14.97
CA MET A 417 13.50 9.06 14.92
C MET A 417 14.11 10.44 15.16
N LEU A 418 15.15 10.51 15.98
CA LEU A 418 15.83 11.72 16.44
C LEU A 418 17.37 11.54 16.40
N PRO A 419 17.96 11.27 15.22
CA PRO A 419 19.40 11.04 15.08
C PRO A 419 20.24 12.20 15.65
N GLY A 420 21.11 11.90 16.61
CA GLY A 420 22.00 12.88 17.24
C GLY A 420 21.34 13.87 18.21
N VAL A 421 20.04 13.76 18.47
CA VAL A 421 19.36 14.60 19.47
C VAL A 421 19.44 13.95 20.84
N LYS A 422 19.98 14.68 21.82
CA LYS A 422 20.09 14.19 23.21
C LYS A 422 18.71 14.10 23.88
N PRO A 423 18.52 13.20 24.87
CA PRO A 423 17.31 13.11 25.67
C PRO A 423 16.83 14.48 26.17
N THR A 424 15.57 14.83 25.90
CA THR A 424 14.96 16.09 26.33
C THR A 424 13.97 15.93 27.49
N GLY A 425 13.67 14.69 27.92
CA GLY A 425 12.70 14.39 28.97
C GLY A 425 11.24 14.70 28.60
N HIS A 426 10.97 15.18 27.39
CA HIS A 426 9.62 15.49 26.92
C HIS A 426 8.89 14.21 26.50
N THR A 427 7.56 14.19 26.70
CA THR A 427 6.72 13.14 26.12
C THR A 427 6.40 13.49 24.67
N VAL A 428 6.54 12.50 23.78
CA VAL A 428 6.08 12.56 22.39
C VAL A 428 4.92 11.58 22.23
N GLU A 429 3.86 12.04 21.58
CA GLU A 429 2.72 11.23 21.16
C GLU A 429 2.35 11.64 19.73
N ILE A 430 2.47 10.72 18.78
CA ILE A 430 2.36 10.99 17.33
C ILE A 430 1.78 9.79 16.57
N PRO A 431 0.98 10.01 15.51
CA PRO A 431 0.66 8.99 14.53
C PRO A 431 1.90 8.50 13.78
N ILE A 432 1.97 7.18 13.55
CA ILE A 432 2.88 6.54 12.59
C ILE A 432 2.07 5.67 11.62
N VAL A 433 2.60 5.51 10.40
CA VAL A 433 2.11 4.52 9.44
C VAL A 433 3.28 3.62 9.04
N ILE A 434 3.10 2.30 9.17
CA ILE A 434 4.06 1.29 8.73
C ILE A 434 3.47 0.52 7.55
N ILE A 435 4.14 0.56 6.40
CA ILE A 435 3.82 -0.27 5.24
C ILE A 435 4.82 -1.43 5.22
N ALA A 436 4.38 -2.60 5.64
CA ALA A 436 5.16 -3.84 5.65
C ALA A 436 4.84 -4.65 4.38
N CYS A 437 5.75 -4.62 3.40
CA CYS A 437 5.65 -5.41 2.17
C CYS A 437 6.17 -6.84 2.40
N ILE A 438 5.42 -7.84 1.93
CA ILE A 438 5.65 -9.27 2.12
C ILE A 438 5.71 -9.94 0.74
N LYS A 439 6.74 -10.76 0.50
CA LYS A 439 6.88 -11.63 -0.67
C LYS A 439 7.45 -12.98 -0.23
N ALA A 440 7.12 -14.06 -0.92
CA ALA A 440 7.55 -15.42 -0.59
C ALA A 440 7.35 -15.77 0.90
N GLN A 441 6.18 -15.39 1.44
CA GLN A 441 5.78 -15.58 2.85
C GLN A 441 6.73 -14.96 3.90
N LYS A 442 7.53 -13.94 3.52
CA LYS A 442 8.50 -13.24 4.37
C LYS A 442 8.44 -11.73 4.18
N VAL A 443 8.79 -10.98 5.22
CA VAL A 443 8.88 -9.50 5.14
C VAL A 443 10.03 -9.10 4.21
N PHE A 444 9.76 -8.24 3.24
CA PHE A 444 10.74 -7.72 2.28
C PHE A 444 11.11 -6.26 2.56
N ALA A 445 10.12 -5.41 2.82
CA ALA A 445 10.37 -4.00 3.04
C ALA A 445 9.47 -3.45 4.15
N GLU A 446 10.00 -2.53 4.95
CA GLU A 446 9.21 -1.66 5.82
C GLU A 446 9.38 -0.20 5.36
N HIS A 447 8.30 0.51 5.10
CA HIS A 447 8.30 1.97 4.94
C HIS A 447 7.58 2.60 6.12
N VAL A 448 8.29 3.38 6.93
CA VAL A 448 7.79 3.96 8.17
C VAL A 448 7.66 5.48 8.01
N TYR A 449 6.44 5.99 8.18
CA TYR A 449 6.08 7.39 8.03
C TYR A 449 5.57 7.97 9.35
N TRP A 450 5.89 9.24 9.62
CA TRP A 450 5.32 10.05 10.69
C TRP A 450 5.56 11.53 10.39
N ASP A 451 4.91 12.44 11.13
CA ASP A 451 5.22 13.87 11.03
C ASP A 451 6.39 14.25 11.96
N GLN A 452 7.55 14.51 11.37
CA GLN A 452 8.74 14.94 12.09
C GLN A 452 8.60 16.38 12.65
N ALA A 453 7.76 17.25 12.07
CA ALA A 453 7.51 18.58 12.63
C ALA A 453 6.77 18.48 13.98
N SER A 454 5.72 17.65 14.06
CA SER A 454 5.03 17.33 15.32
C SER A 454 5.96 16.71 16.37
N VAL A 455 6.94 15.89 15.98
CA VAL A 455 7.95 15.36 16.92
C VAL A 455 8.88 16.48 17.41
N LEU A 456 9.45 17.27 16.50
CA LEU A 456 10.39 18.37 16.82
C LEU A 456 9.75 19.46 17.71
N LYS A 457 8.46 19.76 17.48
CA LYS A 457 7.63 20.62 18.33
C LYS A 457 7.52 20.05 19.74
N GLN A 458 7.16 18.77 19.86
CA GLN A 458 6.91 18.11 21.16
C GLN A 458 8.17 17.97 22.03
N ILE A 459 9.35 17.79 21.43
CA ILE A 459 10.61 17.75 22.19
C ILE A 459 11.19 19.13 22.51
N GLY A 460 10.55 20.23 22.08
CA GLY A 460 11.00 21.60 22.32
C GLY A 460 12.26 22.02 21.55
N LEU A 461 12.62 21.32 20.45
CA LEU A 461 13.85 21.59 19.70
C LEU A 461 13.69 22.71 18.66
N VAL A 462 12.45 22.93 18.19
CA VAL A 462 12.10 23.99 17.23
C VAL A 462 10.83 24.68 17.71
N ASP A 463 10.85 26.01 17.77
CA ASP A 463 9.64 26.81 18.00
C ASP A 463 8.83 26.90 16.69
N PHE A 464 7.58 26.43 16.75
CA PHE A 464 6.61 26.49 15.65
C PHE A 464 5.48 27.49 15.93
N THR A 465 5.68 28.45 16.85
CA THR A 465 4.71 29.50 17.15
C THR A 465 4.32 30.28 15.88
N GLY A 466 3.01 30.31 15.59
CA GLY A 466 2.47 30.94 14.38
C GLY A 466 2.54 30.09 13.09
N LEU A 467 3.07 28.86 13.16
CA LEU A 467 3.10 27.91 12.03
C LEU A 467 2.00 26.83 12.20
N PRO A 468 1.41 26.33 11.10
CA PRO A 468 0.33 25.34 11.13
C PRO A 468 0.86 23.91 11.38
N VAL A 469 1.47 23.70 12.55
CA VAL A 469 2.12 22.43 12.94
C VAL A 469 1.46 21.89 14.21
N SER A 470 0.95 20.66 14.15
CA SER A 470 0.37 19.97 15.30
C SER A 470 1.43 19.51 16.30
N GLY A 471 1.03 19.23 17.54
CA GLY A 471 1.75 18.41 18.50
C GLY A 471 0.94 17.13 18.79
N PRO A 472 0.77 16.73 20.07
CA PRO A 472 0.09 15.49 20.43
C PRO A 472 -1.41 15.50 20.10
N GLU A 473 -2.00 16.67 19.84
CA GLU A 473 -3.38 16.80 19.38
C GLU A 473 -3.65 16.08 18.04
N SER A 474 -2.59 15.82 17.24
CA SER A 474 -2.68 14.95 16.06
C SER A 474 -2.95 13.49 16.40
N ALA A 475 -2.34 12.98 17.48
CA ALA A 475 -2.54 11.62 17.96
C ALA A 475 -3.91 11.48 18.65
N TRP A 476 -4.27 12.42 19.52
CA TRP A 476 -5.56 12.38 20.21
C TRP A 476 -6.73 12.37 19.22
N LYS A 477 -6.68 13.24 18.20
CA LYS A 477 -7.72 13.31 17.15
C LYS A 477 -7.84 12.06 16.29
N LEU A 478 -6.79 11.25 16.20
CA LEU A 478 -6.79 9.96 15.52
C LEU A 478 -7.33 8.83 16.42
N GLU A 479 -7.08 8.86 17.72
CA GLU A 479 -7.71 7.92 18.67
C GLU A 479 -9.21 8.20 18.86
N ASP A 480 -9.58 9.47 18.96
CA ASP A 480 -10.95 9.94 19.13
C ASP A 480 -11.16 11.26 18.37
N ARG A 481 -12.01 11.20 17.34
CA ARG A 481 -12.37 12.33 16.46
C ARG A 481 -12.94 13.54 17.21
N GLU A 482 -13.52 13.32 18.40
CA GLU A 482 -14.19 14.34 19.23
C GLU A 482 -13.25 14.93 20.31
N SER A 483 -12.06 14.34 20.51
CA SER A 483 -11.09 14.81 21.52
C SER A 483 -10.44 16.16 21.20
N VAL A 484 -10.42 16.57 19.92
CA VAL A 484 -9.79 17.80 19.44
C VAL A 484 -10.68 18.45 18.38
N ALA A 485 -11.09 19.69 18.64
CA ALA A 485 -12.02 20.47 17.82
C ALA A 485 -11.71 20.44 16.32
N GLY A 486 -12.75 20.55 15.49
CA GLY A 486 -12.62 20.80 14.06
C GLY A 486 -11.77 22.05 13.81
N ASN A 487 -11.01 22.05 12.72
CA ASN A 487 -10.61 23.25 11.98
C ASN A 487 -9.96 24.43 12.74
N PHE A 488 -9.49 24.26 13.98
CA PHE A 488 -8.99 25.34 14.85
C PHE A 488 -7.77 26.11 14.31
N MET A 489 -7.08 25.58 13.30
CA MET A 489 -5.99 26.26 12.58
C MET A 489 -6.48 27.13 11.41
N LEU A 490 -7.77 27.07 11.04
CA LEU A 490 -8.37 27.89 9.99
C LEU A 490 -8.89 29.20 10.59
N GLY A 491 -8.23 30.31 10.25
CA GLY A 491 -8.68 31.64 10.66
C GLY A 491 -10.07 31.96 10.11
N GLY A 492 -11.02 32.30 10.98
CA GLY A 492 -12.40 32.61 10.61
C GLY A 492 -13.32 31.39 10.44
N TRP A 493 -12.90 30.20 10.86
CA TRP A 493 -13.83 29.07 11.03
C TRP A 493 -14.70 29.27 12.28
N ASP A 494 -16.02 29.10 12.13
CA ASP A 494 -17.02 29.27 13.18
C ASP A 494 -17.81 27.97 13.32
N ASP A 495 -17.53 27.20 14.39
CA ASP A 495 -18.19 25.92 14.68
C ASP A 495 -19.69 26.08 15.06
N THR A 496 -20.19 27.31 15.21
CA THR A 496 -21.63 27.55 15.39
C THR A 496 -22.39 27.62 14.06
N LEU A 497 -21.72 27.78 12.91
CA LEU A 497 -22.38 27.82 11.60
C LEU A 497 -22.65 26.39 11.11
N THR A 498 -23.93 26.07 10.92
CA THR A 498 -24.33 24.82 10.25
C THR A 498 -24.13 24.92 8.74
N ASN A 499 -24.21 23.78 8.04
CA ASN A 499 -23.91 23.68 6.59
C ASN A 499 -24.80 24.53 5.66
N ASP A 500 -25.87 25.17 6.17
CA ASP A 500 -26.69 26.12 5.41
C ASP A 500 -26.40 27.61 5.73
N GLY A 501 -25.42 27.87 6.60
CA GLY A 501 -25.04 29.21 7.05
C GLY A 501 -25.89 29.76 8.21
N SER A 502 -26.83 29.00 8.75
CA SER A 502 -27.54 29.36 9.99
C SER A 502 -26.72 29.02 11.23
N ALA A 503 -26.70 29.93 12.20
CA ALA A 503 -26.02 29.71 13.48
C ALA A 503 -26.84 28.77 14.37
N THR A 504 -26.18 27.81 15.01
CA THR A 504 -26.80 26.94 16.03
C THR A 504 -27.32 27.79 17.18
N VAL A 505 -28.63 27.79 17.39
CA VAL A 505 -29.24 28.42 18.57
C VAL A 505 -28.78 27.65 19.80
N THR A 506 -27.81 28.20 20.53
CA THR A 506 -27.47 27.73 21.87
C THR A 506 -28.64 28.04 22.79
N GLU A 507 -29.36 27.01 23.25
CA GLU A 507 -30.29 27.18 24.37
C GLU A 507 -29.49 27.62 25.60
N GLU A 508 -29.68 28.87 26.03
CA GLU A 508 -29.14 29.35 27.31
C GLU A 508 -29.79 28.58 28.45
N VAL A 509 -29.10 27.54 28.94
CA VAL A 509 -29.45 26.88 30.20
C VAL A 509 -29.14 27.85 31.35
N THR A 510 -30.10 28.74 31.61
CA THR A 510 -30.11 29.75 32.67
C THR A 510 -30.34 29.10 34.06
N GLY A 511 -29.49 28.12 34.38
CA GLY A 511 -29.50 27.32 35.61
C GLY A 511 -28.32 27.69 36.52
N GLY A 512 -28.27 28.92 37.00
CA GLY A 512 -27.09 29.48 37.67
C GLY A 512 -26.71 28.81 39.00
N ARG A 513 -25.44 28.41 39.12
CA ARG A 513 -24.63 28.40 40.35
C ARG A 513 -23.19 28.73 39.98
N GLY A 514 -22.62 29.76 40.61
CA GLY A 514 -21.18 30.01 40.55
C GLY A 514 -20.42 28.87 41.26
N LEU A 515 -19.25 28.51 40.74
CA LEU A 515 -18.32 27.57 41.37
C LEU A 515 -17.13 28.35 41.96
N PRO A 516 -16.58 27.91 43.12
CA PRO A 516 -15.32 28.38 43.66
C PRO A 516 -14.10 27.72 42.98
#